data_AF-A0ABD6VS30-F1
#
_entry.id   AF-A0ABD6VS30-F1
#
_cell.length_a   1.000
_cell.length_b   1.000
_cell.length_c   1.000
_cell.angle_alpha   90.00
_cell.angle_beta   90.00
_cell.angle_gamma   90.00
#
_symmetry.space_group_name_H-M   'P 1'
#
loop_
_entity.id
_entity.type
_entity.pdbx_description
1 polymer ?
#
loop_
_entity_poly.entity_id
_entity_poly.type
_entity_poly.pdbx_seq_one_letter_code
_entity_poly.pdbx_strand_id
1 'polypeptide(L)'
;MESTEHSAENLGDYASLLTEFEHMTALLTQLMKSDYRTLDLYLNNCSHLILRFTAIYKLLDKPEFEHYLKHYDAALYYNVNSVGLALRLFENMLTNMRDMLASERLC
;
A
#
# COMPACT_ATOMS: atom_id res chain seq x y z
N MET A 1 34.26 -1.86 6.60
CA MET A 1 33.36 -0.94 7.33
C MET A 1 32.02 -0.74 6.61
N GLU A 2 31.87 -1.11 5.33
CA GLU A 2 30.59 -1.04 4.59
C GLU A 2 29.49 -2.00 5.08
N SER A 3 29.84 -3.16 5.65
CA SER A 3 28.87 -4.19 6.05
C SER A 3 27.96 -3.79 7.22
N THR A 4 28.44 -2.92 8.11
CA THR A 4 27.66 -2.45 9.28
C THR A 4 26.70 -1.32 8.94
N GLU A 5 27.05 -0.43 8.00
CA GLU A 5 26.17 0.66 7.57
C GLU A 5 24.97 0.14 6.77
N HIS A 6 25.18 -0.79 5.84
CA HIS A 6 24.08 -1.45 5.13
C HIS A 6 23.17 -2.25 6.07
N SER A 7 23.68 -2.77 7.19
CA SER A 7 22.82 -3.41 8.19
C SER A 7 21.98 -2.40 8.98
N ALA A 8 22.52 -1.23 9.31
CA ALA A 8 21.80 -0.22 10.08
C ALA A 8 20.73 0.49 9.24
N GLU A 9 21.03 0.79 7.97
CA GLU A 9 20.06 1.37 7.04
C GLU A 9 18.89 0.41 6.80
N ASN A 10 19.17 -0.88 6.52
CA ASN A 10 18.12 -1.87 6.33
C ASN A 10 17.25 -2.07 7.57
N LEU A 11 17.81 -1.98 8.79
CA LEU A 11 17.03 -2.03 10.02
C LEU A 11 16.13 -0.78 10.18
N GLY A 12 16.63 0.39 9.80
CA GLY A 12 15.84 1.64 9.80
C GLY A 12 14.70 1.62 8.77
N ASP A 13 14.99 1.15 7.56
CA ASP A 13 13.99 0.96 6.51
C ASP A 13 12.96 -0.11 6.90
N TYR A 14 13.38 -1.19 7.58
CA TYR A 14 12.47 -2.22 8.10
C TYR A 14 11.51 -1.67 9.15
N ALA A 15 12.01 -0.90 10.13
CA ALA A 15 11.17 -0.26 11.13
C ALA A 15 10.18 0.74 10.50
N SER A 16 10.64 1.49 9.48
CA SER A 16 9.80 2.41 8.73
C SER A 16 8.72 1.66 7.94
N LEU A 17 9.08 0.55 7.28
CA LEU A 17 8.14 -0.30 6.54
C LEU A 17 7.06 -0.86 7.45
N LEU A 18 7.43 -1.40 8.62
CA LEU A 18 6.46 -1.92 9.60
C LEU A 18 5.48 -0.83 10.03
N THR A 19 5.99 0.36 10.34
CA THR A 19 5.15 1.50 10.76
C THR A 19 4.15 1.89 9.66
N GLU A 20 4.61 2.00 8.41
CA GLU A 20 3.73 2.35 7.29
C GLU A 20 2.73 1.23 6.97
N PHE A 21 3.13 -0.05 7.12
CA PHE A 21 2.26 -1.20 6.94
C PHE A 21 1.17 -1.28 8.03
N GLU A 22 1.50 -1.01 9.29
CA GLU A 22 0.53 -0.90 10.39
C GLU A 22 -0.48 0.22 10.13
N HIS A 23 -0.02 1.40 9.73
CA HIS A 23 -0.92 2.51 9.35
C HIS A 23 -1.82 2.14 8.17
N MET A 24 -1.27 1.47 7.14
CA MET A 24 -2.02 1.02 5.98
C MET A 24 -3.11 0.01 6.37
N THR A 25 -2.78 -0.99 7.18
CA THR A 25 -3.74 -2.02 7.64
C THR A 25 -4.84 -1.43 8.52
N ALA A 26 -4.51 -0.44 9.35
CA ALA A 26 -5.51 0.31 10.13
C ALA A 26 -6.49 1.05 9.22
N LEU A 27 -5.98 1.76 8.20
CA LEU A 27 -6.80 2.48 7.21
C LEU A 27 -7.68 1.54 6.39
N LEU A 28 -7.13 0.41 5.92
CA LEU A 28 -7.90 -0.63 5.22
C LEU A 28 -9.03 -1.17 6.09
N THR A 29 -8.74 -1.43 7.37
CA THR A 29 -9.75 -1.89 8.33
C THR A 29 -10.86 -0.86 8.49
N GLN A 30 -10.53 0.43 8.57
CA GLN A 30 -11.52 1.50 8.63
C GLN A 30 -12.36 1.54 7.34
N LEU A 31 -11.73 1.48 6.16
CA LEU A 31 -12.43 1.51 4.87
C LEU A 31 -13.38 0.32 4.68
N MET A 32 -13.02 -0.85 5.21
CA MET A 32 -13.86 -2.05 5.13
C MET A 32 -15.02 -2.08 6.13
N LYS A 33 -14.85 -1.51 7.33
CA LYS A 33 -15.78 -1.72 8.46
C LYS A 33 -16.54 -0.48 8.90
N SER A 34 -16.13 0.71 8.50
CA SER A 34 -16.69 1.94 9.04
C SER A 34 -17.93 2.38 8.27
N ASP A 35 -18.98 2.72 9.02
CA ASP A 35 -20.10 3.50 8.49
C ASP A 35 -19.69 4.97 8.43
N TYR A 36 -19.22 5.40 7.26
CA TYR A 36 -18.78 6.78 7.05
C TYR A 36 -19.96 7.75 7.13
N ARG A 37 -19.85 8.73 8.03
CA ARG A 37 -20.88 9.77 8.22
C ARG A 37 -20.92 10.79 7.09
N THR A 38 -19.80 10.97 6.38
CA THR A 38 -19.68 11.88 5.24
C THR A 38 -18.79 11.27 4.16
N LEU A 39 -19.02 11.68 2.91
CA LEU A 39 -18.16 11.33 1.78
C LEU A 39 -16.74 11.87 1.96
N ASP A 40 -16.59 13.07 2.52
CA ASP A 40 -15.28 13.69 2.74
C ASP A 40 -14.38 12.87 3.66
N LEU A 41 -14.94 12.29 4.73
CA LEU A 41 -14.19 11.41 5.64
C LEU A 41 -13.75 10.12 4.93
N TYR A 42 -14.60 9.56 4.09
CA TYR A 42 -14.25 8.40 3.27
C TYR A 42 -13.10 8.72 2.30
N LEU A 43 -13.23 9.83 1.56
CA LEU A 43 -12.21 10.28 0.62
C LEU A 43 -10.88 10.60 1.31
N ASN A 44 -10.93 11.20 2.49
CA ASN A 44 -9.73 11.47 3.28
C ASN A 44 -8.99 10.18 3.65
N ASN A 45 -9.72 9.13 4.09
CA ASN A 45 -9.11 7.82 4.37
C ASN A 45 -8.50 7.20 3.11
N CYS A 46 -9.15 7.31 1.95
CA CYS A 46 -8.59 6.85 0.68
C CYS A 46 -7.30 7.61 0.32
N SER A 47 -7.27 8.93 0.48
CA SER A 47 -6.06 9.73 0.25
C SER A 47 -4.93 9.33 1.19
N HIS A 48 -5.22 9.13 2.48
CA HIS A 48 -4.23 8.63 3.43
C HIS A 48 -3.72 7.24 3.06
N LEU A 49 -4.59 6.34 2.58
CA LEU A 49 -4.18 5.01 2.13
C LEU A 49 -3.17 5.09 0.98
N ILE A 50 -3.42 5.95 -0.01
CA ILE A 50 -2.50 6.18 -1.14
C ILE A 50 -1.14 6.71 -0.66
N LEU A 51 -1.13 7.61 0.33
CA LEU A 51 0.11 8.13 0.92
C LEU A 51 0.94 7.04 1.58
N ARG A 52 0.32 6.16 2.39
CA ARG A 52 1.00 5.02 3.03
C ARG A 52 1.54 4.05 1.99
N PHE A 53 0.73 3.74 1.00
CA PHE A 53 1.13 2.87 -0.10
C PHE A 53 2.35 3.42 -0.85
N THR A 54 2.34 4.72 -1.17
CA THR A 54 3.47 5.38 -1.85
C THR A 54 4.74 5.36 -1.00
N ALA A 55 4.64 5.60 0.31
CA ALA A 55 5.78 5.53 1.22
C ALA A 55 6.39 4.12 1.29
N ILE A 56 5.54 3.09 1.35
CA ILE A 56 5.96 1.69 1.34
C ILE A 56 6.72 1.36 0.05
N TYR A 57 6.17 1.70 -1.12
CA TYR A 57 6.84 1.37 -2.39
C TYR A 57 8.13 2.14 -2.59
N LYS A 58 8.24 3.37 -2.08
CA LYS A 58 9.51 4.11 -2.10
C LYS A 58 10.61 3.40 -1.31
N LEU A 59 10.28 2.68 -0.23
CA LEU A 59 11.24 1.85 0.50
C LEU A 59 11.59 0.60 -0.33
N LEU A 60 10.60 -0.08 -0.89
CA LEU A 60 10.79 -1.29 -1.69
C LEU A 60 11.49 -1.05 -3.04
N ASP A 61 11.50 0.19 -3.54
CA ASP A 61 12.23 0.58 -4.74
C ASP A 61 13.77 0.57 -4.53
N LYS A 62 14.24 0.48 -3.27
CA LYS A 62 15.65 0.25 -2.95
C LYS A 62 16.00 -1.24 -3.12
N PRO A 63 16.79 -1.64 -4.14
CA PRO A 63 17.03 -3.06 -4.42
C PRO A 63 17.69 -3.82 -3.26
N GLU A 64 18.59 -3.16 -2.52
CA GLU A 64 19.27 -3.73 -1.38
C GLU A 64 18.30 -4.06 -0.25
N PHE A 65 17.37 -3.13 0.03
CA PHE A 65 16.34 -3.33 1.04
C PHE A 65 15.29 -4.36 0.61
N GLU A 66 14.91 -4.37 -0.66
CA GLU A 66 14.01 -5.38 -1.21
C GLU A 66 14.59 -6.79 -1.05
N HIS A 67 15.88 -6.97 -1.37
CA HIS A 67 16.57 -8.24 -1.19
C HIS A 67 16.71 -8.61 0.30
N TYR A 68 17.05 -7.63 1.15
CA TYR A 68 17.07 -7.81 2.60
C TYR A 68 15.71 -8.32 3.10
N LEU A 69 14.62 -7.65 2.73
CA LEU A 69 13.28 -7.99 3.20
C LEU A 69 12.85 -9.38 2.71
N LYS A 70 13.10 -9.72 1.44
CA LYS A 70 12.84 -11.08 0.92
C LYS A 70 13.59 -12.17 1.69
N HIS A 71 14.79 -11.87 2.18
CA HIS A 71 15.60 -12.85 2.90
C HIS A 71 15.19 -13.00 4.37
N TYR A 72 14.92 -11.88 5.06
CA TYR A 72 14.70 -11.86 6.51
C TYR A 72 13.22 -11.85 6.92
N ASP A 73 12.32 -11.32 6.08
CA ASP A 73 10.87 -11.26 6.33
C ASP A 73 10.08 -11.31 5.01
N ALA A 74 10.19 -12.45 4.33
CA ALA A 74 9.47 -12.69 3.09
C ALA A 74 7.95 -12.55 3.25
N ALA A 75 7.41 -12.87 4.44
CA ALA A 75 5.99 -12.76 4.74
C ALA A 75 5.53 -11.30 4.64
N LEU A 76 6.24 -10.36 5.26
CA LEU A 76 5.93 -8.94 5.15
C LEU A 76 6.02 -8.46 3.70
N TYR A 77 7.07 -8.85 2.95
CA TYR A 77 7.21 -8.50 1.53
C TYR A 77 6.00 -8.97 0.70
N TYR A 78 5.58 -10.22 0.85
CA TYR A 78 4.45 -10.75 0.09
C TYR A 78 3.11 -10.19 0.57
N ASN A 79 2.95 -9.86 1.85
CA ASN A 79 1.75 -9.23 2.37
C ASN A 79 1.56 -7.82 1.79
N VAL A 80 2.63 -7.00 1.78
CA VAL A 80 2.63 -5.68 1.16
C VAL A 80 2.25 -5.77 -0.32
N ASN A 81 2.91 -6.67 -1.07
CA ASN A 81 2.62 -6.85 -2.49
C ASN A 81 1.19 -7.34 -2.76
N SER A 82 0.68 -8.26 -1.94
CA SER A 82 -0.69 -8.75 -2.04
C SER A 82 -1.72 -7.63 -1.88
N VAL A 83 -1.51 -6.74 -0.90
CA VAL A 83 -2.36 -5.55 -0.72
C VAL A 83 -2.28 -4.65 -1.95
N GLY A 84 -1.08 -4.44 -2.50
CA GLY A 84 -0.90 -3.63 -3.69
C GLY A 84 -1.58 -4.16 -4.95
N LEU A 85 -1.51 -5.47 -5.16
CA LEU A 85 -2.24 -6.13 -6.23
C LEU A 85 -3.75 -5.98 -6.06
N ALA A 86 -4.26 -6.16 -4.83
CA ALA A 86 -5.69 -5.99 -4.55
C ALA A 86 -6.17 -4.55 -4.84
N LEU A 87 -5.41 -3.53 -4.46
CA LEU A 87 -5.76 -2.14 -4.74
C LEU A 87 -5.75 -1.82 -6.24
N ARG A 88 -4.76 -2.31 -6.99
CA ARG A 88 -4.70 -2.14 -8.45
C ARG A 88 -5.86 -2.85 -9.16
N LEU A 89 -6.22 -4.06 -8.71
CA LEU A 89 -7.39 -4.77 -9.23
C LEU A 89 -8.68 -4.00 -8.95
N PHE A 90 -8.81 -3.42 -7.76
CA PHE A 90 -9.97 -2.62 -7.39
C PHE A 90 -10.07 -1.33 -8.22
N GLU A 91 -8.97 -0.61 -8.42
CA GLU A 91 -8.90 0.56 -9.30
C GLU A 91 -9.27 0.22 -10.75
N ASN A 92 -8.74 -0.89 -11.27
CA ASN A 92 -9.06 -1.36 -12.61
C ASN A 92 -10.56 -1.70 -12.75
N MET A 93 -11.14 -2.37 -11.75
CA MET A 93 -12.56 -2.68 -11.72
C MET A 93 -13.43 -1.42 -11.76
N LEU A 94 -13.12 -0.42 -10.92
CA LEU A 94 -13.87 0.85 -10.88
C LEU A 94 -13.79 1.60 -12.20
N THR A 95 -12.60 1.62 -12.81
CA THR A 95 -12.37 2.25 -14.12
C THR A 95 -13.23 1.58 -15.20
N ASN A 96 -13.19 0.24 -15.27
CA ASN A 96 -14.00 -0.51 -16.23
C ASN A 96 -15.50 -0.30 -16.01
N MET A 97 -15.98 -0.32 -14.76
CA MET A 97 -17.40 -0.05 -14.46
C MET A 97 -17.84 1.33 -14.93
N ARG A 98 -17.03 2.37 -14.67
CA ARG A 98 -17.31 3.73 -15.13
C ARG A 98 -17.45 3.77 -16.65
N ASP A 99 -16.52 3.13 -17.37
CA ASP A 99 -16.48 3.18 -18.82
C ASP A 99 -17.64 2.37 -19.44
N MET A 100 -18.00 1.22 -18.86
CA MET A 100 -19.18 0.44 -19.23
C MET A 100 -20.48 1.24 -19.05
N LEU A 101 -20.68 1.85 -17.89
CA LEU A 101 -21.86 2.68 -17.60
C LEU A 101 -21.95 3.93 -18.49
N ALA A 102 -20.81 4.50 -18.87
CA ALA A 102 -20.77 5.62 -19.82
C ALA A 102 -21.17 5.16 -21.22
N SER A 103 -20.75 3.96 -21.65
CA SER A 103 -21.09 3.39 -22.94
C SER A 103 -22.58 3.04 -23.05
N GLU A 104 -23.18 2.49 -21.99
CA GLU A 104 -24.62 2.15 -21.94
C GLU A 104 -25.53 3.38 -22.00
N ARG A 105 -25.07 4.56 -21.56
CA ARG A 105 -25.83 5.82 -21.66
C ARG A 105 -25.81 6.44 -23.05
N LEU A 106 -24.92 5.97 -23.93
CA LEU A 106 -24.75 6.46 -25.31
C LEU A 106 -25.43 5.56 -26.34
N CYS A 107 -25.97 4.41 -25.92
CA CYS A 107 -26.84 3.52 -26.69
C CYS A 107 -28.31 3.74 -26.31
#